data_AF-A0A967PYA1-F1
#
_entry.id   AF-A0A967PYA1-F1
#
_cell.length_a   1.000
_cell.length_b   1.000
_cell.length_c   1.000
_cell.angle_alpha   90.00
_cell.angle_beta   90.00
_cell.angle_gamma   90.00
#
_symmetry.space_group_name_H-M   'P 1'
#
loop_
_entity.id
_entity.type
_entity.pdbx_description
1 polymer ?
#
loop_
_entity_poly.entity_id
_entity_poly.type
_entity_poly.pdbx_seq_one_letter_code
_entity_poly.pdbx_strand_id
1 'polypeptide(L)'
;METFRDLSLIVALRKEIEEKYTFQDLVSRNPVMRDLFDVMPDIAASEATVQIQGESGTGKELFARAIHNLSPRKDGPLVVVNCGALPEHLLEA
;
A
#
# COMPACT_ATOMS: atom_id res chain seq x y z
N MET A 1 12.35 -2.57 -39.42
CA MET A 1 12.48 -1.39 -38.54
C MET A 1 11.38 -1.53 -37.50
N GLU A 2 11.69 -2.07 -36.33
CA GLU A 2 10.69 -2.24 -35.27
C GLU A 2 10.46 -0.90 -34.60
N THR A 3 9.23 -0.39 -34.67
CA THR A 3 8.85 0.88 -34.07
C THR A 3 8.65 0.66 -32.57
N PHE A 4 9.64 1.01 -31.75
CA PHE A 4 9.48 1.00 -30.30
C PHE A 4 8.56 2.15 -29.88
N ARG A 5 7.37 1.84 -29.35
CA ARG A 5 6.41 2.83 -28.85
C ARG A 5 6.52 2.88 -27.33
N ASP A 6 6.93 4.02 -26.80
CA ASP A 6 6.97 4.24 -25.36
C ASP A 6 5.53 4.36 -24.82
N LEU A 7 5.12 3.40 -24.00
CA LEU A 7 3.81 3.35 -23.35
C LEU A 7 3.86 3.70 -21.86
N SER A 8 5.03 4.11 -21.35
CA SER A 8 5.25 4.36 -19.91
C SER A 8 4.23 5.33 -19.33
N LEU A 9 3.87 6.37 -20.09
CA LEU A 9 2.94 7.42 -19.66
C LEU A 9 1.49 6.91 -19.54
N ILE A 10 1.05 6.05 -20.48
CA ILE A 10 -0.29 5.44 -20.44
C ILE A 10 -0.40 4.49 -19.24
N VAL A 11 0.66 3.73 -18.95
CA VAL A 11 0.71 2.82 -17.80
C VAL A 11 0.67 3.61 -16.49
N ALA A 12 1.45 4.69 -16.37
CA ALA A 12 1.48 5.54 -15.17
C ALA A 12 0.11 6.18 -14.88
N LEU A 13 -0.52 6.78 -15.89
CA LEU A 13 -1.84 7.43 -15.74
C LEU A 13 -2.94 6.44 -15.37
N ARG A 14 -2.93 5.23 -15.96
CA ARG A 14 -3.88 4.17 -15.58
C ARG A 14 -3.70 3.76 -14.12
N LYS A 15 -2.46 3.68 -13.64
CA LYS A 15 -2.15 3.32 -12.27
C LYS A 15 -2.66 4.35 -11.27
N GLU A 16 -2.56 5.64 -11.61
CA GLU A 16 -3.07 6.76 -10.82
C GLU A 16 -4.60 6.75 -10.71
N ILE A 17 -5.30 6.53 -11.84
CA ILE A 17 -6.77 6.40 -11.86
C ILE A 17 -7.25 5.22 -11.02
N GLU A 18 -6.52 4.11 -11.04
CA GLU A 18 -6.90 2.89 -10.35
C GLU A 18 -6.46 2.87 -8.86
N GLU A 19 -5.74 3.90 -8.39
CA GLU A 19 -5.11 3.97 -7.04
C GLU A 19 -4.33 2.69 -6.67
N LYS A 20 -3.79 2.00 -7.67
CA LYS A 20 -3.09 0.73 -7.50
C LYS A 20 -1.63 0.98 -7.18
N TYR A 21 -1.29 1.09 -5.91
CA TYR A 21 0.11 0.96 -5.47
C TYR A 21 0.40 -0.48 -5.09
N THR A 22 1.39 -1.09 -5.73
CA THR A 22 1.89 -2.41 -5.39
C THR A 22 3.08 -2.29 -4.43
N PHE A 23 3.45 -3.40 -3.80
CA PHE A 23 4.68 -3.48 -3.01
C PHE A 23 5.91 -3.00 -3.82
N GLN A 24 5.94 -3.22 -5.14
CA GLN A 24 7.04 -2.78 -5.99
C GLN A 24 7.15 -1.25 -6.13
N ASP A 25 6.14 -0.49 -5.73
CA ASP A 25 6.17 0.97 -5.70
C ASP A 25 6.84 1.53 -4.43
N LEU A 26 7.06 0.69 -3.42
CA LEU A 26 7.76 1.08 -2.20
C LEU A 26 9.28 1.10 -2.47
N VAL A 27 9.86 2.29 -2.47
CA VAL A 27 11.31 2.47 -2.60
C VAL A 27 11.84 3.17 -1.37
N SER A 28 12.86 2.59 -0.74
CA SER A 28 13.53 3.22 0.40
C SER A 28 15.05 3.02 0.34
N ARG A 29 15.78 4.05 0.77
CA ARG A 29 17.24 3.99 0.97
C ARG A 29 17.60 3.64 2.42
N ASN A 30 16.63 3.67 3.33
CA ASN A 30 16.85 3.38 4.76
C ASN A 30 16.99 1.86 4.96
N PRO A 31 18.09 1.37 5.58
CA PRO A 31 18.27 -0.06 5.85
C PRO A 31 17.15 -0.65 6.71
N VAL A 32 16.66 0.07 7.72
CA VAL A 32 15.56 -0.42 8.60
C VAL A 32 14.27 -0.64 7.80
N MET A 33 14.02 0.18 6.78
CA MET A 33 12.87 -0.01 5.90
C MET A 33 13.02 -1.24 5.01
N ARG A 34 14.25 -1.62 4.65
CA ARG A 34 14.49 -2.88 3.93
C ARG A 34 14.19 -4.08 4.81
N ASP A 35 14.60 -4.05 6.07
CA ASP A 35 14.27 -5.12 7.03
C ASP A 35 12.74 -5.27 7.17
N LEU A 36 12.00 -4.15 7.17
CA LEU A 36 10.53 -4.16 7.16
C LEU A 36 9.94 -4.74 5.86
N PHE A 37 10.58 -4.49 4.71
CA PHE A 37 10.17 -5.08 3.43
C PHE A 37 10.37 -6.60 3.42
N ASP A 38 11.42 -7.09 4.07
CA ASP A 38 11.75 -8.52 4.11
C ASP A 38 10.74 -9.32 4.93
N VAL A 39 10.21 -8.76 6.03
CA VAL A 39 9.20 -9.43 6.87
C VAL A 39 7.75 -9.21 6.40
N MET A 40 7.53 -8.30 5.45
CA MET A 40 6.19 -7.95 4.99
C MET A 40 5.42 -9.12 4.36
N PRO A 41 6.03 -10.01 3.54
CA PRO A 41 5.33 -11.17 2.99
C PRO A 41 4.80 -12.12 4.08
N ASP A 42 5.57 -12.33 5.14
CA ASP A 42 5.16 -13.19 6.27
C ASP A 42 3.98 -12.58 7.03
N ILE A 43 4.01 -11.25 7.24
CA ILE A 43 2.88 -10.51 7.84
C ILE A 43 1.64 -10.62 6.94
N ALA A 44 1.80 -10.46 5.63
CA ALA A 44 0.71 -10.50 4.66
C ALA A 44 0.07 -11.90 4.53
N ALA A 45 0.86 -12.96 4.75
CA ALA A 45 0.34 -14.33 4.78
C ALA A 45 -0.46 -14.65 6.06
N SER A 46 -0.33 -13.83 7.11
CA SER A 46 -1.01 -14.01 8.38
C SER A 46 -2.43 -13.43 8.38
N GLU A 47 -3.31 -14.03 9.17
CA GLU A 47 -4.66 -13.51 9.44
C GLU A 47 -4.68 -12.46 10.57
N ALA A 48 -3.54 -12.16 11.18
CA ALA A 48 -3.41 -11.24 12.30
C ALA A 48 -3.71 -9.78 11.94
N THR A 49 -4.25 -9.03 12.91
CA THR A 49 -4.41 -7.58 12.80
C THR A 49 -3.05 -6.89 12.85
N VAL A 50 -2.80 -6.00 11.89
CA VAL A 50 -1.52 -5.28 11.78
C VAL A 50 -1.69 -3.83 12.23
N GLN A 51 -0.81 -3.35 13.12
CA GLN A 51 -0.71 -1.94 13.48
C GLN A 51 0.56 -1.34 12.85
N ILE A 52 0.40 -0.29 12.05
CA ILE A 52 1.51 0.43 11.43
C ILE A 52 1.71 1.75 12.16
N GLN A 53 2.88 1.93 12.79
CA GLN A 53 3.25 3.14 13.50
C GLN A 53 4.38 3.88 12.77
N GLY A 54 4.41 5.21 12.94
CA GLY A 54 5.43 6.06 12.34
C GLY A 54 4.95 7.50 12.20
N GLU A 55 5.89 8.41 11.94
CA GLU A 55 5.61 9.84 11.76
C GLU A 55 4.71 10.11 10.54
N SER A 56 4.09 11.29 10.49
CA SER A 56 3.31 11.71 9.33
C SER A 56 4.19 11.73 8.07
N GLY A 57 3.64 11.30 6.92
CA GLY A 57 4.37 11.27 5.64
C GLY A 57 5.35 10.09 5.44
N THR A 58 5.46 9.15 6.38
CA THR A 58 6.37 7.98 6.27
C THR A 58 5.86 6.84 5.38
N GLY A 59 4.74 7.03 4.67
CA GLY A 59 4.21 6.03 3.74
C GLY A 59 3.40 4.89 4.38
N LYS A 60 2.85 5.10 5.58
CA LYS A 60 2.04 4.08 6.30
C LYS A 60 0.87 3.52 5.48
N GLU A 61 0.22 4.35 4.67
CA GLU A 61 -0.87 3.92 3.79
C GLU A 61 -0.37 2.98 2.68
N LEU A 62 0.78 3.29 2.09
CA LEU A 62 1.41 2.44 1.08
C LEU A 62 1.80 1.08 1.66
N PHE A 63 2.24 1.03 2.92
CA PHE A 63 2.48 -0.22 3.64
C PHE A 63 1.20 -1.03 3.81
N ALA A 64 0.10 -0.42 4.27
CA ALA A 64 -1.17 -1.12 4.43
C ALA A 64 -1.66 -1.72 3.10
N ARG A 65 -1.56 -0.96 2.01
CA ARG A 65 -1.93 -1.41 0.67
C ARG A 65 -1.02 -2.53 0.14
N ALA A 66 0.29 -2.43 0.42
CA ALA A 66 1.24 -3.49 0.06
C ALA A 66 0.97 -4.80 0.80
N ILE A 67 0.68 -4.74 2.11
CA ILE A 67 0.30 -5.91 2.92
C ILE A 67 -0.98 -6.55 2.35
N HIS A 68 -2.01 -5.75 2.04
CA HIS A 68 -3.24 -6.26 1.41
C HIS A 68 -2.95 -6.98 0.09
N ASN A 69 -2.17 -6.35 -0.80
CA ASN A 69 -1.84 -6.88 -2.12
C ASN A 69 -0.99 -8.16 -2.09
N LEU A 70 -0.17 -8.34 -1.05
CA LEU A 70 0.63 -9.55 -0.83
C LEU A 70 -0.15 -10.66 -0.14
N SER A 71 -1.29 -10.34 0.49
CA SER A 71 -2.07 -11.30 1.27
C SER A 71 -2.95 -12.21 0.40
N PRO A 72 -3.46 -13.33 0.95
CA PRO A 72 -4.53 -14.12 0.32
C PRO A 72 -5.81 -13.32 0.04
N ARG A 73 -5.98 -12.15 0.67
CA ARG A 73 -7.16 -11.29 0.57
C ARG A 73 -7.06 -10.24 -0.55
N LYS A 74 -5.97 -10.24 -1.33
CA LYS A 74 -5.68 -9.27 -2.40
C LYS A 74 -6.81 -9.07 -3.42
N ASP A 75 -7.61 -10.10 -3.69
CA ASP A 75 -8.71 -10.06 -4.65
C ASP A 75 -10.00 -9.48 -4.05
N GLY A 76 -10.02 -9.27 -2.72
CA GLY A 76 -11.08 -8.60 -2.00
C GLY A 76 -10.88 -7.07 -1.94
N PRO A 77 -11.94 -6.32 -1.57
CA PRO A 77 -11.87 -4.87 -1.48
C PRO A 77 -10.96 -4.44 -0.32
N LEU A 78 -10.10 -3.45 -0.58
CA LEU A 78 -9.40 -2.69 0.46
C LEU A 78 -10.21 -1.43 0.78
N VAL A 79 -10.80 -1.39 1.98
CA VAL A 79 -11.59 -0.23 2.44
C VAL A 79 -10.69 0.64 3.33
N VAL A 80 -10.41 1.85 2.87
CA VAL A 80 -9.61 2.83 3.62
C VAL A 80 -10.54 3.78 4.37
N VAL A 81 -10.37 3.87 5.68
CA VAL A 81 -11.16 4.76 6.55
C VAL A 81 -10.22 5.73 7.25
N ASN A 82 -10.44 7.03 7.04
CA ASN A 82 -9.71 8.07 7.75
C ASN A 82 -10.45 8.46 9.04
N CYS A 83 -10.00 7.92 10.18
CA CYS A 83 -10.62 8.20 11.48
C CYS A 83 -10.54 9.69 11.87
N GLY A 84 -9.57 10.46 11.37
CA GLY A 84 -9.48 11.90 11.65
C GLY A 84 -10.51 12.75 10.90
N ALA A 85 -11.15 12.19 9.88
CA ALA A 85 -12.23 12.84 9.13
C ALA A 85 -13.63 12.41 9.61
N LEU A 86 -13.70 11.44 10.53
CA LEU A 86 -14.96 10.98 11.11
C LEU A 86 -15.36 11.90 12.27
N PRO A 87 -16.61 12.35 12.35
CA PRO A 87 -17.07 13.12 13.50
C PRO A 87 -17.09 12.25 14.76
N GLU A 88 -16.73 12.85 15.91
CA GLU A 88 -16.52 12.14 17.19
C GLU A 88 -17.72 11.26 17.59
N HIS A 89 -18.95 11.71 17.32
CA HIS A 89 -20.18 10.99 17.63
C HIS A 89 -20.41 9.71 16.81
N LEU A 90 -19.60 9.43 15.78
CA LEU A 90 -19.63 8.17 15.02
C LEU A 90 -18.55 7.18 15.45
N LEU A 91 -17.56 7.60 16.23
CA LEU A 91 -16.43 6.76 16.67
C LEU A 91 -16.67 6.09 18.02
N GLU A 92 -17.52 6.67 18.86
CA GLU A 92 -17.90 6.14 20.17
C GLU A 92 -19.19 5.30 20.07
N ALA A 93 -19.03 3.98 19.96
CA ALA A 93 -20.09 2.99 20.17
C ALA A 93 -19.52 1.76 20.91
#